data_AF-A0A5B0VRI8-F1
#
_entry.id   AF-A0A5B0VRI8-F1
#
_cell.length_a   1.000
_cell.length_b   1.000
_cell.length_c   1.000
_cell.angle_alpha   90.00
_cell.angle_beta   90.00
_cell.angle_gamma   90.00
#
_symmetry.space_group_name_H-M   'P 1'
#
loop_
_entity.id
_entity.type
_entity.pdbx_description
1 polymer ?
#
loop_
_entity_poly.entity_id
_entity_poly.type
_entity_poly.pdbx_seq_one_letter_code
_entity_poly.pdbx_strand_id
1 'polypeptide(L)'
;MSKSNLIAFRLPAELQALFNDAVSTSGSDKSSWIVSAIKEKLNRPESNPDTRMLSLVERLESAAASLIVGKADIPPHAYNEPAIVAVVNQVLSEGIDNGRVIAERINEAGYQTKAGKAWDKDIYSAWKRYKDIAGKLDL
;
A
#
# COMPACT_ATOMS: atom_id res chain seq x y z
N MET A 1 -16.80 3.69 -42.97
CA MET A 1 -15.84 4.81 -43.04
C MET A 1 -16.33 5.92 -42.12
N SER A 2 -15.77 6.04 -40.91
CA SER A 2 -16.13 7.15 -40.02
C SER A 2 -15.52 8.44 -40.61
N LYS A 3 -16.36 9.43 -40.91
CA LYS A 3 -15.89 10.72 -41.45
C LYS A 3 -15.21 11.48 -40.32
N SER A 4 -13.91 11.71 -40.41
CA SER A 4 -13.20 12.66 -39.54
C SER A 4 -13.29 14.07 -40.13
N ASN A 5 -13.51 15.07 -39.27
CA ASN A 5 -13.45 16.48 -39.65
C ASN A 5 -12.11 17.07 -39.23
N LEU A 6 -11.46 17.82 -40.13
CA LEU A 6 -10.25 18.57 -39.81
C LEU A 6 -10.64 19.92 -39.22
N ILE A 7 -10.16 20.21 -38.01
CA ILE A 7 -10.40 21.46 -37.30
C ILE A 7 -9.06 22.13 -37.05
N ALA A 8 -8.88 23.35 -37.54
CA ALA A 8 -7.72 24.17 -37.26
C ALA A 8 -8.07 25.24 -36.22
N PHE A 9 -7.25 25.38 -35.17
CA PHE A 9 -7.40 26.41 -34.15
C PHE A 9 -6.03 26.99 -33.80
N ARG A 10 -6.03 28.23 -33.28
CA ARG A 10 -4.82 28.90 -32.81
C ARG A 10 -4.65 28.67 -31.31
N LEU A 11 -3.46 28.28 -30.91
CA LEU A 11 -3.09 28.16 -29.51
C LEU A 11 -2.32 29.41 -29.06
N PRO A 12 -2.78 30.13 -28.03
CA PRO A 12 -2.05 31.25 -27.43
C PRO A 12 -0.61 30.85 -27.06
N ALA A 13 0.34 31.78 -27.22
CA ALA A 13 1.77 31.49 -27.08
C ALA A 13 2.12 30.93 -25.70
N GLU A 14 1.47 31.45 -24.66
CA GLU A 14 1.60 31.01 -23.27
C GLU A 14 1.15 29.56 -23.04
N LEU A 15 0.27 29.03 -23.88
CA LEU A 15 -0.22 27.65 -23.77
C LEU A 15 0.59 26.67 -24.64
N GLN A 16 1.42 27.15 -25.57
CA GLN A 16 2.16 26.28 -26.49
C GLN A 16 3.17 25.39 -25.76
N ALA A 17 3.92 25.95 -24.82
CA ALA A 17 4.90 25.20 -24.04
C ALA A 17 4.21 24.13 -23.18
N LEU A 18 3.17 24.54 -22.43
CA LEU A 18 2.38 23.65 -21.58
C LEU A 18 1.71 22.52 -22.37
N PHE A 19 1.16 22.83 -23.56
CA PHE A 19 0.54 21.84 -24.42
C PHE A 19 1.55 20.81 -24.93
N ASN A 20 2.70 21.25 -25.44
CA ASN A 20 3.72 20.32 -25.96
C ASN A 20 4.30 19.44 -24.83
N ASP A 21 4.49 20.00 -23.64
CA ASP A 21 4.96 19.26 -22.46
C ASP A 21 3.94 18.20 -22.01
N ALA A 22 2.65 18.55 -21.95
CA ALA A 22 1.58 17.63 -21.58
C ALA A 22 1.40 16.49 -22.61
N VAL A 23 1.55 16.78 -23.91
CA VAL A 23 1.54 15.77 -24.97
C VAL A 23 2.76 14.86 -24.89
N SER A 24 3.94 15.41 -24.58
CA SER A 24 5.15 14.61 -24.40
C SER A 24 5.03 13.67 -23.20
N THR A 25 4.47 14.16 -22.09
CA THR A 25 4.29 13.40 -20.86
C THR A 25 3.26 12.28 -21.01
N SER A 26 2.23 12.46 -21.84
CA SER A 26 1.22 11.42 -22.09
C SER A 26 1.70 10.29 -23.01
N GLY A 27 2.81 10.48 -23.74
CA GLY A 27 3.31 9.51 -24.72
C GLY A 27 2.41 9.31 -25.94
N SER A 28 1.47 10.23 -26.20
CA SER A 28 0.49 10.14 -27.30
C SER A 28 0.72 11.25 -28.34
N ASP A 29 0.21 11.06 -29.56
CA ASP A 29 0.28 12.13 -30.57
C ASP A 29 -0.70 13.28 -30.23
N LYS A 30 -0.42 14.47 -30.77
CA LYS A 30 -1.20 15.69 -30.51
C LYS A 30 -2.70 15.52 -30.80
N SER A 31 -3.06 14.79 -31.85
CA SER A 31 -4.47 14.60 -32.21
C SER A 31 -5.16 13.70 -31.20
N SER A 32 -4.54 12.58 -30.83
CA SER A 32 -5.05 11.68 -29.81
C SER A 32 -5.20 12.36 -28.45
N TRP A 33 -4.22 13.18 -28.06
CA TRP A 33 -4.26 13.96 -26.82
C TRP A 33 -5.44 14.95 -26.80
N ILE A 34 -5.62 15.74 -27.87
CA ILE A 34 -6.73 16.70 -27.98
C ILE A 34 -8.09 15.98 -27.99
N VAL A 35 -8.21 14.87 -28.71
CA VAL A 35 -9.45 14.09 -28.76
C VAL A 35 -9.82 13.56 -27.38
N SER A 36 -8.85 13.08 -26.60
CA SER A 36 -9.07 12.65 -25.22
C SER A 36 -9.50 13.80 -24.31
N ALA A 37 -8.86 14.97 -24.42
CA ALA A 37 -9.25 16.16 -23.67
C ALA A 37 -10.68 16.64 -24.02
N ILE A 38 -11.07 16.61 -25.30
CA ILE A 38 -12.44 16.92 -25.74
C ILE A 38 -13.44 15.92 -25.15
N LYS A 39 -13.13 14.62 -25.23
CA LYS A 39 -13.95 13.54 -24.64
C LYS A 39 -14.17 13.76 -23.16
N GLU A 40 -13.11 14.08 -22.41
CA GLU A 40 -13.17 14.39 -20.99
C GLU A 40 -14.06 15.61 -20.71
N LYS A 41 -13.84 16.73 -21.42
CA LYS A 41 -14.64 17.97 -21.25
C LYS A 41 -16.11 17.81 -21.62
N LEU A 42 -16.44 16.90 -22.52
CA LEU A 42 -17.82 16.59 -22.90
C LEU A 42 -18.48 15.53 -21.99
N ASN A 43 -17.85 15.12 -20.87
CA ASN A 43 -18.29 14.01 -20.03
C ASN A 43 -18.53 12.72 -20.85
N ARG A 44 -17.75 12.52 -21.91
CA ARG A 44 -17.71 11.30 -22.73
C ARG A 44 -16.34 10.63 -22.61
N PRO A 45 -15.89 10.24 -21.40
CA PRO A 45 -14.70 9.40 -21.30
C PRO A 45 -14.96 8.10 -22.09
N GLU A 46 -13.87 7.55 -22.63
CA GLU A 46 -13.80 6.40 -23.54
C GLU A 46 -15.10 5.59 -23.70
N SER A 47 -15.62 5.51 -24.93
CA SER A 47 -16.89 4.85 -25.23
C SER A 47 -16.91 3.35 -24.92
N ASN A 48 -15.75 2.76 -24.60
CA ASN A 48 -15.66 1.37 -24.23
C ASN A 48 -15.87 1.20 -22.71
N PRO A 49 -17.02 0.67 -22.26
CA PRO A 49 -17.26 0.39 -20.86
C PRO A 49 -16.21 -0.54 -20.24
N ASP A 50 -15.61 -1.44 -21.04
CA ASP A 50 -14.59 -2.38 -20.56
C ASP A 50 -13.30 -1.68 -20.15
N THR A 51 -12.82 -0.71 -20.94
CA THR A 51 -11.61 0.05 -20.59
C THR A 51 -11.85 0.94 -19.36
N ARG A 52 -13.06 1.51 -19.23
CA ARG A 52 -13.46 2.26 -18.03
C ARG A 52 -13.46 1.36 -16.79
N MET A 53 -14.01 0.16 -16.91
CA MET A 53 -14.01 -0.83 -15.83
C MET A 53 -12.58 -1.26 -15.47
N LEU A 54 -11.72 -1.50 -16.45
CA LEU A 54 -10.32 -1.85 -16.21
C LEU A 54 -9.58 -0.73 -15.45
N SER A 55 -9.71 0.52 -15.87
CA SER A 55 -9.09 1.66 -15.17
C SER A 55 -9.62 1.86 -13.75
N LEU A 56 -10.89 1.52 -13.50
CA LEU A 56 -11.48 1.56 -12.17
C LEU A 56 -10.91 0.44 -11.30
N VAL A 57 -10.78 -0.77 -11.86
CA VAL A 57 -10.18 -1.93 -11.18
C VAL A 57 -8.74 -1.65 -10.82
N GLU A 58 -7.92 -1.12 -11.73
CA GLU A 58 -6.51 -0.76 -11.44
C GLU A 58 -6.40 0.27 -10.30
N ARG A 59 -7.28 1.29 -10.28
CA ARG A 59 -7.32 2.28 -9.20
C ARG A 59 -7.79 1.68 -7.88
N LEU A 60 -8.76 0.77 -7.92
CA LEU A 60 -9.22 0.02 -6.74
C LEU A 60 -8.15 -0.93 -6.22
N GLU A 61 -7.40 -1.60 -7.08
CA GLU A 61 -6.28 -2.47 -6.72
C GLU A 61 -5.13 -1.67 -6.10
N SER A 62 -4.81 -0.50 -6.67
CA SER A 62 -3.82 0.43 -6.10
C SER A 62 -4.26 0.99 -4.74
N ALA A 63 -5.54 1.37 -4.62
CA ALA A 63 -6.12 1.82 -3.35
C ALA A 63 -6.18 0.68 -2.32
N ALA A 64 -6.52 -0.54 -2.73
CA ALA A 64 -6.54 -1.73 -1.88
C ALA A 64 -5.13 -2.13 -1.44
N ALA A 65 -4.14 -2.08 -2.33
CA ALA A 65 -2.73 -2.26 -1.98
C ALA A 65 -2.29 -1.20 -0.96
N SER A 66 -2.73 0.05 -1.12
CA SER A 66 -2.47 1.12 -0.16
C SER A 66 -3.17 0.89 1.19
N LEU A 67 -4.35 0.26 1.21
CA LEU A 67 -5.05 -0.15 2.44
C LEU A 67 -4.43 -1.39 3.10
N ILE A 68 -3.86 -2.31 2.34
CA ILE A 68 -3.05 -3.43 2.85
C ILE A 68 -1.78 -2.89 3.50
N VAL A 69 -1.15 -1.88 2.89
CA VAL A 69 -0.08 -1.09 3.53
C VAL A 69 -0.61 -0.30 4.74
N GLY A 70 -1.88 0.10 4.76
CA GLY A 70 -2.56 0.69 5.93
C GLY A 70 -2.80 -0.28 7.09
N LYS A 71 -2.53 -1.58 6.92
CA LYS A 71 -2.42 -2.61 7.98
C LYS A 71 -0.96 -2.85 8.43
N ALA A 72 -0.04 -1.94 8.12
CA ALA A 72 1.41 -2.06 8.35
C ALA A 72 1.84 -2.46 9.77
N ASP A 73 1.01 -2.23 10.80
CA ASP A 73 1.38 -2.59 12.17
C ASP A 73 1.15 -4.06 12.51
N ILE A 74 0.38 -4.83 11.73
CA ILE A 74 0.09 -6.23 12.08
C ILE A 74 1.09 -7.15 11.36
N PRO A 75 1.96 -7.88 12.09
CA PRO A 75 2.94 -8.77 11.48
C PRO A 75 2.29 -9.85 10.59
N PRO A 76 2.93 -10.41 9.56
CA PRO A 76 2.28 -11.28 8.58
C PRO A 76 1.96 -12.70 9.07
N HIS A 77 2.68 -13.21 10.08
CA HIS A 77 2.53 -14.57 10.59
C HIS A 77 1.58 -14.61 11.79
N ALA A 78 0.65 -15.58 11.80
CA ALA A 78 -0.21 -15.83 12.94
C ALA A 78 0.59 -16.21 14.20
N TYR A 79 -0.06 -16.16 15.37
CA TYR A 79 0.56 -16.51 16.65
C TYR A 79 1.19 -17.92 16.62
N ASN A 80 2.48 -17.99 16.93
CA ASN A 80 3.26 -19.22 17.06
C ASN A 80 4.08 -19.16 18.35
N GLU A 81 3.59 -19.79 19.41
CA GLU A 81 4.20 -19.70 20.74
C GLU A 81 5.66 -20.18 20.79
N PRO A 82 6.02 -21.37 20.27
CA PRO A 82 7.43 -21.79 20.24
C PRO A 82 8.36 -20.78 19.56
N ALA A 83 7.93 -20.20 18.42
CA ALA A 83 8.73 -19.22 17.69
C ALA A 83 8.86 -17.90 18.46
N ILE A 84 7.76 -17.44 19.06
CA ILE A 84 7.75 -16.21 19.88
C ILE A 84 8.64 -16.39 21.12
N VAL A 85 8.55 -17.53 21.82
CA VAL A 85 9.42 -17.84 22.96
C VAL A 85 10.89 -17.85 22.54
N ALA A 86 11.23 -18.44 21.38
CA ALA A 86 12.60 -18.45 20.88
C ALA A 86 13.14 -17.05 20.61
N VAL A 87 12.33 -16.16 20.01
CA VAL A 87 12.69 -14.74 19.82
C VAL A 87 12.92 -14.05 21.16
N VAL A 88 12.04 -14.28 22.14
CA VAL A 88 12.19 -13.66 23.47
C VAL A 88 13.46 -14.15 24.17
N ASN A 89 13.73 -15.45 24.19
CA ASN A 89 14.94 -15.99 24.83
C ASN A 89 16.22 -15.53 24.13
N GLN A 90 16.20 -15.38 22.80
CA GLN A 90 17.31 -14.79 22.06
C GLN A 90 17.62 -13.36 22.56
N VAL A 91 16.59 -12.50 22.68
CA VAL A 91 16.76 -11.12 23.15
C VAL A 91 17.19 -11.06 24.63
N LEU A 92 16.67 -11.95 25.47
CA LEU A 92 17.10 -12.06 26.87
C LEU A 92 18.56 -12.51 26.98
N SER A 93 19.01 -13.43 26.12
CA SER A 93 20.41 -13.88 26.08
C SER A 93 21.40 -12.78 25.67
N GLU A 94 20.92 -11.75 24.96
CA GLU A 94 21.66 -10.53 24.64
C GLU A 94 21.73 -9.54 25.82
N GLY A 95 21.09 -9.88 26.96
CA GLY A 95 21.03 -9.05 28.16
C GLY A 95 19.95 -7.96 28.12
N ILE A 96 19.00 -8.04 27.18
CA ILE A 96 17.96 -7.03 26.98
C ILE A 96 16.63 -7.50 27.57
N ASP A 97 16.39 -7.20 28.85
CA ASP A 97 15.06 -7.36 29.49
C ASP A 97 14.25 -6.05 29.43
N ASN A 98 13.91 -5.62 28.21
CA ASN A 98 13.06 -4.46 27.98
C ASN A 98 11.85 -4.84 27.13
N GLY A 99 10.66 -4.82 27.74
CA GLY A 99 9.43 -5.27 27.09
C GLY A 99 9.05 -4.52 25.81
N ARG A 100 9.50 -3.27 25.63
CA ARG A 100 9.29 -2.54 24.37
C ARG A 100 10.16 -3.11 23.25
N VAL A 101 11.44 -3.33 23.53
CA VAL A 101 12.39 -3.88 22.56
C VAL A 101 12.00 -5.31 22.20
N ILE A 102 11.61 -6.12 23.20
CA ILE A 102 11.16 -7.49 22.96
C ILE A 102 9.90 -7.53 22.07
N ALA A 103 8.92 -6.67 22.33
CA ALA A 103 7.73 -6.56 21.47
C ALA A 103 8.08 -6.18 20.03
N GLU A 104 8.99 -5.23 19.84
CA GLU A 104 9.50 -4.83 18.52
C GLU A 104 10.18 -6.00 17.80
N ARG A 105 11.04 -6.76 18.50
CA ARG A 105 11.70 -7.96 17.96
C ARG A 105 10.72 -9.05 17.54
N ILE A 106 9.62 -9.24 18.28
CA ILE A 106 8.57 -10.20 17.90
C ILE A 106 7.85 -9.73 16.62
N ASN A 107 7.57 -8.42 16.52
CA ASN A 107 6.97 -7.83 15.32
C ASN A 107 7.90 -7.92 14.10
N GLU A 108 9.21 -7.64 14.27
CA GLU A 108 10.24 -7.80 13.23
C GLU A 108 10.37 -9.25 12.77
N ALA A 109 10.28 -10.21 13.69
CA ALA A 109 10.21 -11.64 13.38
C ALA A 109 8.90 -12.05 12.69
N GLY A 110 7.95 -11.12 12.56
CA GLY A 110 6.76 -11.27 11.76
C GLY A 110 5.57 -11.92 12.48
N TYR A 111 5.59 -12.09 13.81
CA TYR A 111 4.54 -12.82 14.53
C TYR A 111 3.50 -11.92 15.19
N GLN A 112 2.22 -12.20 14.93
CA GLN A 112 1.08 -11.55 15.57
C GLN A 112 0.79 -12.11 16.96
N THR A 113 0.04 -11.33 17.74
CA THR A 113 -0.60 -11.79 18.98
C THR A 113 -1.76 -12.76 18.67
N LYS A 114 -2.24 -13.51 19.69
CA LYS A 114 -3.44 -14.38 19.54
C LYS A 114 -4.69 -13.62 19.07
N ALA A 115 -4.76 -12.31 19.31
CA ALA A 115 -5.87 -11.45 18.90
C ALA A 115 -5.70 -10.88 17.47
N GLY A 116 -4.67 -11.30 16.73
CA GLY A 116 -4.39 -10.79 15.38
C GLY A 116 -3.90 -9.33 15.36
N LYS A 117 -3.22 -8.89 16.42
CA LYS A 117 -2.65 -7.54 16.56
C LYS A 117 -1.12 -7.59 16.62
N ALA A 118 -0.48 -6.45 16.38
CA ALA A 118 0.92 -6.18 16.72
C ALA A 118 1.19 -6.40 18.22
N TRP A 119 2.45 -6.66 18.54
CA TRP A 119 2.93 -6.62 19.91
C TRP A 119 3.27 -5.20 20.34
N ASP A 120 2.88 -4.83 21.54
CA ASP A 120 3.38 -3.67 22.27
C ASP A 120 3.90 -4.12 23.65
N LYS A 121 4.49 -3.18 24.41
CA LYS A 121 5.08 -3.50 25.72
C LYS A 121 4.06 -4.08 26.71
N ASP A 122 2.80 -3.66 26.62
CA ASP A 122 1.76 -4.00 27.59
C ASP A 122 1.18 -5.37 27.25
N ILE A 123 0.99 -5.66 25.96
CA ILE A 123 0.62 -6.98 25.46
C ILE A 123 1.72 -8.01 25.79
N TYR A 124 2.98 -7.69 25.55
CA TYR A 124 4.10 -8.55 25.94
C TYR A 124 4.12 -8.80 27.45
N SER A 125 3.99 -7.74 28.26
CA SER A 125 4.00 -7.85 29.72
C SER A 125 2.86 -8.71 30.25
N ALA A 126 1.66 -8.61 29.67
CA ALA A 126 0.53 -9.46 30.01
C ALA A 126 0.77 -10.92 29.61
N TRP A 127 1.32 -11.14 28.41
CA TRP A 127 1.64 -12.48 27.89
C TRP A 127 2.72 -13.19 28.73
N LYS A 128 3.80 -12.49 29.10
CA LYS A 128 4.91 -12.99 29.97
C LYS A 128 4.40 -13.51 31.32
N ARG A 129 3.34 -12.89 31.87
CA ARG A 129 2.77 -13.26 33.19
C ARG A 129 1.88 -14.51 33.15
N TYR A 130 1.54 -15.01 31.97
CA TYR A 130 0.72 -16.21 31.87
C TYR A 130 1.52 -17.41 32.41
N LYS A 131 0.93 -18.22 33.30
CA LYS A 131 1.66 -19.24 34.09
C LYS A 131 2.46 -20.22 33.23
N ASP A 132 1.95 -20.56 32.06
CA ASP A 132 2.60 -21.50 31.13
C ASP A 132 3.72 -20.85 30.30
N ILE A 133 3.78 -19.51 30.23
CA ILE A 133 4.84 -18.78 29.52
C ILE A 133 6.01 -18.48 30.46
N ALA A 134 5.73 -18.09 31.70
CA ALA A 134 6.76 -17.70 32.65
C ALA A 134 7.81 -18.80 32.90
N GLY A 135 7.40 -20.08 32.85
CA GLY A 135 8.31 -21.22 33.00
C GLY A 135 9.06 -21.63 31.72
N LYS A 136 8.79 -20.99 30.59
CA LYS A 136 9.44 -21.26 29.29
C LYS A 136 10.47 -20.19 28.90
N LEU A 137 10.53 -19.10 29.65
CA LEU A 137 11.45 -17.99 29.41
C LEU A 137 12.71 -18.15 30.27
N ASP A 138 13.86 -17.89 29.68
CA ASP A 138 15.16 -17.93 30.35
C ASP A 138 15.39 -16.62 31.13
N LEU A 139 14.57 -16.38 32.16
CA LEU A 139 14.60 -15.20 33.04
C LEU A 139 15.65 -15.31 34.16
#